data_AF-A0A7J7HAU3-F1
#
_entry.id   AF-A0A7J7HAU3-F1
#
_cell.length_a   1.000
_cell.length_b   1.000
_cell.length_c   1.000
_cell.angle_alpha   90.00
_cell.angle_beta   90.00
_cell.angle_gamma   90.00
#
_symmetry.space_group_name_H-M   'P 1'
#
loop_
_entity.id
_entity.type
_entity.pdbx_description
1 polymer ?
#
loop_
_entity_poly.entity_id
_entity_poly.type
_entity_poly.pdbx_seq_one_letter_code
_entity_poly.pdbx_strand_id
1 'polypeptide(L)'
;MSGGGGVEYSDHAILLRSNSSTSEGDLESQGHHKSNKGLADLLKRLDRGFSGRRLSIKRSERDHSSSVDHGASGSGGDDILGDSAPPEWALLLVGCLLGLATGLCVAAFNRGVHVIHEWAWAGTPNEGAAWLRLQRLADTWHRILLIPVTGGVIVGMMHGLLEILDQIKQSSSSPGQGFDLLAGVFPTIKAIQAAVTLGTGCSLGPEGPSVDIGKSCANGCSVMMENNRERKIALVAAGAAAGIASGFNAAVAGCFFAIETVLRPLRAENSPPFTTAMIILASVISSTVSNAVLVEKQAFTVPTYDLKSAAELPLYLILGMLCGVVSVIFTRLVTWFGEAFEFIKEKFGVPAVVCPALGGLGAGLIALKYPGILYWGFTNVDEILHTGKSVSAPGIWLLAQLAAAKVVATALCKGSGLVGGLYAPSLMIGAAVGAVFGGSAAELINSAIPGNAAIAQPQAYALVGMAATLAAVCSVPLTSVLLLFELTKDYRILLPLMGAVGLAIWVPSVTKQCKETEASEFKELY
;
A
#
# COMPACT_ATOMS: atom_id res chain seq x y z
N MET A 1 21.52 12.33 -60.89
CA MET A 1 22.42 11.17 -60.72
C MET A 1 21.79 10.35 -59.58
N SER A 2 21.25 9.14 -59.75
CA SER A 2 21.72 7.95 -60.48
C SER A 2 23.14 7.57 -60.04
N GLY A 3 23.45 6.41 -59.46
CA GLY A 3 22.65 5.22 -59.06
C GLY A 3 23.59 4.31 -58.22
N GLY A 4 23.28 3.06 -57.82
CA GLY A 4 22.10 2.22 -57.96
C GLY A 4 22.43 0.75 -57.57
N GLY A 5 21.46 -0.01 -57.02
CA GLY A 5 21.62 -1.41 -56.60
C GLY A 5 22.23 -1.61 -55.18
N GLY A 6 21.86 -2.64 -54.42
CA GLY A 6 20.77 -3.62 -54.60
C GLY A 6 21.00 -4.94 -53.83
N VAL A 7 19.91 -5.64 -53.47
CA VAL A 7 19.84 -7.05 -52.98
C VAL A 7 20.46 -7.30 -51.57
N GLU A 8 19.99 -8.21 -50.69
CA GLU A 8 18.65 -8.75 -50.36
C GLU A 8 18.70 -9.47 -48.98
N TYR A 9 17.53 -9.70 -48.36
CA TYR A 9 17.15 -10.42 -47.10
C TYR A 9 18.12 -11.22 -46.18
N SER A 10 17.72 -11.24 -44.90
CA SER A 10 17.66 -12.36 -43.91
C SER A 10 18.65 -12.43 -42.70
N ASP A 11 18.05 -12.26 -41.52
CA ASP A 11 18.05 -13.09 -40.29
C ASP A 11 19.31 -13.54 -39.51
N HIS A 12 19.27 -13.20 -38.20
CA HIS A 12 19.53 -14.04 -37.01
C HIS A 12 20.32 -15.38 -37.18
N ALA A 13 21.36 -15.69 -36.39
CA ALA A 13 21.24 -15.92 -34.94
C ALA A 13 22.58 -16.30 -34.22
N ILE A 14 22.68 -15.89 -32.94
CA ILE A 14 23.26 -16.62 -31.77
C ILE A 14 24.68 -17.22 -31.85
N LEU A 15 25.56 -16.72 -30.96
CA LEU A 15 26.83 -17.34 -30.55
C LEU A 15 26.66 -18.22 -29.30
N LEU A 16 27.33 -19.39 -29.22
CA LEU A 16 27.80 -20.00 -27.96
C LEU A 16 28.79 -21.17 -28.18
N ARG A 17 30.08 -20.96 -27.83
CA ARG A 17 31.08 -21.97 -27.39
C ARG A 17 32.31 -21.20 -26.86
N SER A 18 32.67 -21.27 -25.58
CA SER A 18 33.30 -22.37 -24.81
C SER A 18 34.83 -22.43 -24.98
N ASN A 19 35.58 -22.42 -23.87
CA ASN A 19 36.95 -22.95 -23.79
C ASN A 19 37.31 -23.33 -22.33
N SER A 20 38.32 -24.19 -22.17
CA SER A 20 38.77 -24.78 -20.90
C SER A 20 40.22 -25.26 -21.00
N SER A 21 40.93 -25.47 -19.86
CA SER A 21 42.34 -25.95 -19.71
C SER A 21 43.42 -25.03 -20.35
N THR A 22 44.68 -24.87 -19.89
CA THR A 22 45.52 -25.30 -18.72
C THR A 22 46.71 -24.27 -18.60
N SER A 23 47.71 -24.26 -17.71
CA SER A 23 48.30 -25.26 -16.79
C SER A 23 49.08 -24.62 -15.58
N GLU A 24 50.10 -25.34 -15.07
CA GLU A 24 51.27 -25.03 -14.19
C GLU A 24 51.80 -23.56 -14.06
N GLY A 25 52.56 -23.16 -13.02
CA GLY A 25 53.13 -23.89 -11.87
C GLY A 25 54.00 -23.04 -10.88
N ASP A 26 54.77 -23.72 -10.02
CA ASP A 26 55.93 -23.29 -9.17
C ASP A 26 55.84 -22.53 -7.80
N LEU A 27 56.19 -23.29 -6.74
CA LEU A 27 57.23 -23.09 -5.68
C LEU A 27 57.10 -22.10 -4.47
N GLU A 28 56.89 -22.72 -3.30
CA GLU A 28 57.39 -22.53 -1.91
C GLU A 28 58.11 -21.23 -1.41
N SER A 29 57.71 -20.73 -0.21
CA SER A 29 58.38 -21.09 1.08
C SER A 29 57.90 -20.33 2.36
N GLN A 30 57.79 -21.09 3.47
CA GLN A 30 57.87 -20.80 4.93
C GLN A 30 57.29 -19.50 5.60
N GLY A 31 56.55 -19.69 6.71
CA GLY A 31 56.27 -18.64 7.73
C GLY A 31 55.16 -18.98 8.75
N HIS A 32 55.46 -19.09 10.05
CA HIS A 32 54.49 -19.46 11.10
C HIS A 32 53.70 -18.26 11.68
N HIS A 33 52.36 -18.35 11.82
CA HIS A 33 51.72 -18.59 13.14
C HIS A 33 50.17 -18.75 13.14
N LYS A 34 49.69 -19.64 14.04
CA LYS A 34 48.40 -19.66 14.78
C LYS A 34 47.06 -19.42 14.03
N SER A 35 46.47 -20.55 13.63
CA SER A 35 45.10 -20.99 13.96
C SER A 35 44.00 -19.95 14.28
N ASN A 36 43.01 -19.82 13.37
CA ASN A 36 41.64 -20.33 13.60
C ASN A 36 40.72 -20.20 12.34
N LYS A 37 41.25 -19.79 11.17
CA LYS A 37 40.43 -19.46 9.98
C LYS A 37 39.78 -20.66 9.26
N GLY A 38 40.40 -21.84 9.29
CA GLY A 38 39.98 -22.98 8.45
C GLY A 38 38.56 -23.51 8.70
N LEU A 39 38.10 -23.51 9.96
CA LEU A 39 36.77 -24.02 10.32
C LEU A 39 35.64 -23.05 9.95
N ALA A 40 35.91 -21.74 10.02
CA ALA A 40 34.97 -20.70 9.60
C ALA A 40 34.80 -20.65 8.06
N ASP A 41 35.87 -20.85 7.29
CA ASP A 41 35.79 -20.89 5.82
C ASP A 41 35.16 -22.20 5.30
N LEU A 42 35.30 -23.32 6.01
CA LEU A 42 34.57 -24.56 5.69
C LEU A 42 33.05 -24.36 5.85
N LEU A 43 32.60 -23.73 6.93
CA LEU A 43 31.18 -23.41 7.14
C LEU A 43 30.67 -22.39 6.10
N LYS A 44 31.44 -21.33 5.79
CA LYS A 44 31.08 -20.35 4.74
C LYS A 44 31.05 -20.92 3.32
N ARG A 45 31.73 -22.05 3.06
CA ARG A 45 31.69 -22.74 1.76
C ARG A 45 30.54 -23.75 1.63
N LEU A 46 30.02 -24.28 2.74
CA LEU A 46 28.83 -25.15 2.75
C LEU A 46 27.52 -24.36 2.60
N ASP A 47 27.38 -23.23 3.30
CA ASP A 47 26.11 -22.47 3.32
C ASP A 47 25.83 -21.67 2.04
N ARG A 48 26.84 -21.48 1.17
CA ARG A 48 26.65 -20.97 -0.21
C ARG A 48 26.15 -22.03 -1.20
N GLY A 49 25.89 -23.26 -0.75
CA GLY A 49 25.45 -24.38 -1.60
C GLY A 49 23.97 -24.40 -1.99
N PHE A 50 23.07 -23.75 -1.24
CA PHE A 50 21.61 -23.86 -1.43
C PHE A 50 20.96 -22.63 -2.11
N SER A 51 21.48 -22.27 -3.28
CA SER A 51 20.89 -21.24 -4.13
C SER A 51 19.77 -21.78 -5.04
N GLY A 52 18.64 -21.05 -5.08
CA GLY A 52 17.83 -20.89 -6.28
C GLY A 52 17.17 -22.12 -6.91
N ARG A 53 16.01 -22.56 -6.39
CA ARG A 53 15.00 -23.30 -7.19
C ARG A 53 14.31 -22.39 -8.20
N ARG A 54 15.07 -21.91 -9.20
CA ARG A 54 14.54 -21.22 -10.39
C ARG A 54 14.40 -22.27 -11.50
N LEU A 55 13.30 -23.01 -11.50
CA LEU A 55 13.05 -24.08 -12.48
C LEU A 55 12.99 -23.50 -13.90
N SER A 56 14.00 -23.85 -14.70
CA SER A 56 14.09 -23.43 -16.10
C SER A 56 13.11 -24.21 -16.96
N ILE A 57 12.34 -23.51 -17.80
CA ILE A 57 11.38 -24.12 -18.71
C ILE A 57 12.13 -24.75 -19.88
N LYS A 58 12.14 -26.09 -19.94
CA LYS A 58 12.78 -26.82 -21.04
C LYS A 58 11.82 -26.93 -22.24
N ARG A 59 11.88 -25.92 -23.11
CA ARG A 59 11.28 -25.94 -24.46
C ARG A 59 11.76 -27.20 -25.21
N SER A 60 10.82 -27.93 -25.81
CA SER A 60 11.10 -29.17 -26.55
C SER A 60 10.48 -29.07 -27.95
N GLU A 61 11.21 -28.46 -28.87
CA GLU A 61 10.87 -28.49 -30.29
C GLU A 61 11.22 -29.85 -30.90
N ARG A 62 10.30 -30.39 -31.69
CA ARG A 62 10.51 -31.48 -32.65
C ARG A 62 9.59 -31.27 -33.83
N ASP A 63 10.10 -30.73 -34.91
CA ASP A 63 9.47 -30.86 -36.21
C ASP A 63 9.73 -32.26 -36.76
N HIS A 64 8.70 -32.90 -37.31
CA HIS A 64 8.73 -33.47 -38.66
C HIS A 64 7.32 -33.85 -39.12
N SER A 65 7.06 -33.64 -40.41
CA SER A 65 5.93 -34.18 -41.17
C SER A 65 5.97 -35.74 -41.22
N SER A 66 4.92 -36.50 -41.54
CA SER A 66 3.83 -36.24 -42.48
C SER A 66 2.61 -37.21 -42.34
N SER A 67 1.49 -36.84 -42.97
CA SER A 67 0.54 -37.69 -43.72
C SER A 67 -0.25 -38.87 -43.08
N VAL A 68 -1.58 -38.69 -43.03
CA VAL A 68 -2.64 -39.57 -43.62
C VAL A 68 -3.08 -40.89 -42.92
N ASP A 69 -4.37 -40.85 -42.52
CA ASP A 69 -5.44 -41.88 -42.46
C ASP A 69 -5.44 -43.17 -41.61
N HIS A 70 -6.65 -43.39 -41.05
CA HIS A 70 -7.39 -44.63 -40.74
C HIS A 70 -6.73 -45.80 -39.97
N GLY A 71 -7.29 -46.07 -38.78
CA GLY A 71 -7.22 -47.38 -38.12
C GLY A 71 -7.98 -47.36 -36.79
N ALA A 72 -8.92 -48.29 -36.57
CA ALA A 72 -9.71 -48.38 -35.34
C ALA A 72 -9.39 -49.66 -34.56
N SER A 73 -9.35 -49.58 -33.21
CA SER A 73 -9.90 -50.55 -32.25
C SER A 73 -9.28 -50.39 -30.83
N GLY A 74 -9.96 -50.93 -29.81
CA GLY A 74 -9.24 -51.60 -28.72
C GLY A 74 -9.13 -50.93 -27.35
N SER A 75 -10.25 -50.87 -26.61
CA SER A 75 -10.33 -51.27 -25.18
C SER A 75 -9.38 -50.68 -24.12
N GLY A 76 -9.97 -49.91 -23.19
CA GLY A 76 -9.78 -50.12 -21.75
C GLY A 76 -8.79 -49.22 -21.01
N GLY A 77 -9.31 -48.45 -20.04
CA GLY A 77 -8.52 -47.60 -19.14
C GLY A 77 -9.39 -46.50 -18.51
N ASP A 78 -9.82 -46.70 -17.25
CA ASP A 78 -10.68 -45.75 -16.53
C ASP A 78 -9.86 -44.56 -15.97
N ASP A 79 -9.64 -43.53 -16.79
CA ASP A 79 -9.02 -42.26 -16.38
C ASP A 79 -10.05 -41.10 -16.33
N ILE A 80 -11.26 -41.37 -15.81
CA ILE A 80 -12.21 -40.31 -15.41
C ILE A 80 -11.84 -39.82 -14.00
N LEU A 81 -10.66 -39.20 -13.87
CA LEU A 81 -10.35 -38.33 -12.74
C LEU A 81 -11.16 -37.04 -12.92
N GLY A 82 -12.35 -37.03 -12.32
CA GLY A 82 -13.36 -36.00 -12.54
C GLY A 82 -12.86 -34.57 -12.29
N ASP A 83 -13.10 -33.70 -13.26
CA ASP A 83 -12.87 -32.26 -13.18
C ASP A 83 -13.81 -31.65 -12.12
N SER A 84 -13.38 -31.76 -10.86
CA SER A 84 -14.14 -31.42 -9.66
C SER A 84 -14.19 -29.91 -9.40
N ALA A 85 -13.49 -29.14 -10.24
CA ALA A 85 -13.33 -27.72 -10.12
C ALA A 85 -14.70 -27.01 -10.15
N PRO A 86 -15.11 -26.28 -9.10
CA PRO A 86 -16.46 -25.72 -9.01
C PRO A 86 -16.81 -24.86 -10.23
N PRO A 87 -18.02 -24.97 -10.79
CA PRO A 87 -18.38 -24.31 -12.04
C PRO A 87 -18.34 -22.78 -11.91
N GLU A 88 -18.15 -22.07 -13.02
CA GLU A 88 -17.88 -20.62 -12.99
C GLU A 88 -18.97 -19.82 -12.27
N TRP A 89 -20.25 -20.20 -12.41
CA TRP A 89 -21.36 -19.56 -11.69
C TRP A 89 -21.24 -19.72 -10.16
N ALA A 90 -20.68 -20.83 -9.67
CA ALA A 90 -20.46 -21.05 -8.25
C ALA A 90 -19.27 -20.21 -7.75
N LEU A 91 -18.24 -20.00 -8.57
CA LEU A 91 -17.16 -19.05 -8.27
C LEU A 91 -17.69 -17.62 -8.13
N LEU A 92 -18.57 -17.18 -9.04
CA LEU A 92 -19.20 -15.85 -8.96
C LEU A 92 -20.07 -15.72 -7.70
N LEU A 93 -20.82 -16.77 -7.34
CA LEU A 93 -21.62 -16.80 -6.10
C LEU A 93 -20.73 -16.71 -4.84
N VAL A 94 -19.61 -17.43 -4.81
CA VAL A 94 -18.58 -17.30 -3.74
C VAL A 94 -18.00 -15.88 -3.71
N GLY A 95 -17.80 -15.24 -4.86
CA GLY A 95 -17.42 -13.82 -4.96
C GLY A 95 -18.44 -12.87 -4.32
N CYS A 96 -19.74 -13.10 -4.57
CA CYS A 96 -20.81 -12.34 -3.95
C CYS A 96 -20.86 -12.52 -2.42
N LEU A 97 -20.74 -13.76 -1.93
CA LEU A 97 -20.68 -14.05 -0.50
C LEU A 97 -19.43 -13.44 0.17
N LEU A 98 -18.28 -13.48 -0.51
CA LEU A 98 -17.04 -12.85 -0.05
C LEU A 98 -17.17 -11.32 0.03
N GLY A 99 -17.83 -10.69 -0.96
CA GLY A 99 -18.14 -9.27 -0.95
C GLY A 99 -19.02 -8.89 0.25
N LEU A 100 -20.09 -9.65 0.48
CA LEU A 100 -21.01 -9.43 1.61
C LEU A 100 -20.30 -9.61 2.96
N ALA A 101 -19.54 -10.69 3.12
CA ALA A 101 -18.78 -10.97 4.36
C ALA A 101 -17.71 -9.90 4.61
N THR A 102 -16.97 -9.49 3.58
CA THR A 102 -15.96 -8.43 3.70
C THR A 102 -16.60 -7.09 4.06
N GLY A 103 -17.71 -6.72 3.40
CA GLY A 103 -18.45 -5.49 3.69
C GLY A 103 -18.93 -5.43 5.14
N LEU A 104 -19.51 -6.52 5.66
CA LEU A 104 -19.91 -6.61 7.07
C LEU A 104 -18.71 -6.54 8.03
N CYS A 105 -17.62 -7.24 7.74
CA CYS A 105 -16.43 -7.24 8.61
C CYS A 105 -15.72 -5.87 8.65
N VAL A 106 -15.59 -5.18 7.52
CA VAL A 106 -15.00 -3.84 7.46
C VAL A 106 -15.95 -2.80 8.05
N ALA A 107 -17.26 -2.91 7.85
CA ALA A 107 -18.25 -2.07 8.53
C ALA A 107 -18.20 -2.22 10.06
N ALA A 108 -18.10 -3.46 10.57
CA ALA A 108 -17.94 -3.73 11.99
C ALA A 108 -16.59 -3.21 12.55
N PHE A 109 -15.51 -3.34 11.78
CA PHE A 109 -14.20 -2.77 12.12
C PHE A 109 -14.24 -1.25 12.22
N ASN A 110 -14.79 -0.55 11.21
CA ASN A 110 -14.95 0.90 11.22
C ASN A 110 -15.82 1.34 12.42
N ARG A 111 -16.97 0.69 12.65
CA ARG A 111 -17.82 0.98 13.83
C ARG A 111 -17.07 0.75 15.15
N GLY A 112 -16.17 -0.24 15.21
CA GLY A 112 -15.25 -0.45 16.33
C GLY A 112 -14.26 0.70 16.53
N VAL A 113 -13.66 1.22 15.45
CA VAL A 113 -12.82 2.43 15.49
C VAL A 113 -13.60 3.60 16.10
N HIS A 114 -14.84 3.85 15.64
CA HIS A 114 -15.68 4.94 16.14
C HIS A 114 -16.01 4.80 17.63
N VAL A 115 -16.42 3.61 18.09
CA VAL A 115 -16.73 3.38 19.53
C VAL A 115 -15.49 3.56 20.41
N ILE A 116 -14.31 3.09 19.97
CA ILE A 116 -13.06 3.32 20.71
C ILE A 116 -12.71 4.82 20.70
N HIS A 117 -12.94 5.53 19.59
CA HIS A 117 -12.68 6.95 19.46
C HIS A 117 -13.57 7.81 20.37
N GLU A 118 -14.89 7.59 20.35
CA GLU A 118 -15.85 8.27 21.22
C GLU A 118 -15.54 8.06 22.71
N TRP A 119 -15.11 6.85 23.09
CA TRP A 119 -14.77 6.54 24.47
C TRP A 119 -13.41 7.15 24.89
N ALA A 120 -12.40 7.07 24.03
CA ALA A 120 -11.06 7.62 24.31
C ALA A 120 -11.06 9.17 24.33
N TRP A 121 -11.82 9.80 23.44
CA TRP A 121 -11.92 11.26 23.31
C TRP A 121 -13.14 11.87 23.99
N ALA A 122 -13.82 11.12 24.86
CA ALA A 122 -15.07 11.49 25.52
C ALA A 122 -15.10 12.95 26.03
N GLY A 123 -15.98 13.76 25.44
CA GLY A 123 -16.16 15.19 25.75
C GLY A 123 -15.44 16.18 24.83
N THR A 124 -14.72 15.74 23.78
CA THR A 124 -14.37 16.65 22.66
C THR A 124 -15.51 16.67 21.63
N PRO A 125 -15.90 17.84 21.09
CA PRO A 125 -16.95 17.93 20.08
C PRO A 125 -16.48 17.40 18.70
N ASN A 126 -17.44 17.13 17.81
CA ASN A 126 -17.21 16.50 16.51
C ASN A 126 -16.33 17.31 15.52
N GLU A 127 -15.98 18.56 15.85
CA GLU A 127 -14.99 19.37 15.12
C GLU A 127 -13.53 18.99 15.47
N GLY A 128 -13.34 18.15 16.50
CA GLY A 128 -12.12 17.38 16.75
C GLY A 128 -10.83 18.21 16.71
N ALA A 129 -9.97 17.92 15.75
CA ALA A 129 -8.65 18.54 15.62
C ALA A 129 -8.68 20.06 15.31
N ALA A 130 -9.78 20.59 14.78
CA ALA A 130 -9.97 22.04 14.62
C ALA A 130 -10.32 22.70 15.96
N TRP A 131 -11.20 22.07 16.76
CA TRP A 131 -11.52 22.52 18.11
C TRP A 131 -10.31 22.45 19.06
N LEU A 132 -9.57 21.33 19.02
CA LEU A 132 -8.33 21.13 19.79
C LEU A 132 -7.23 22.17 19.47
N ARG A 133 -7.29 22.84 18.31
CA ARG A 133 -6.37 23.91 17.89
C ARG A 133 -6.73 25.28 18.50
N LEU A 134 -8.00 25.49 18.83
CA LEU A 134 -8.52 26.73 19.41
C LEU A 134 -8.50 26.73 20.94
N GLN A 135 -8.57 25.53 21.55
CA GLN A 135 -8.58 25.35 22.99
C GLN A 135 -7.19 25.60 23.63
N ARG A 136 -7.16 26.08 24.88
CA ARG A 136 -5.91 26.28 25.62
C ARG A 136 -5.19 24.95 25.87
N LEU A 137 -3.90 24.90 25.50
CA LEU A 137 -3.02 23.74 25.72
C LEU A 137 -2.99 23.28 27.19
N ALA A 138 -3.01 24.21 28.15
CA ALA A 138 -2.92 23.93 29.59
C ALA A 138 -4.01 22.95 30.08
N ASP A 139 -5.22 23.04 29.52
CA ASP A 139 -6.36 22.21 29.92
C ASP A 139 -6.38 20.86 29.18
N THR A 140 -5.74 20.80 28.00
CA THR A 140 -5.97 19.74 27.00
C THR A 140 -4.74 18.85 26.74
N TRP A 141 -3.53 19.28 27.11
CA TRP A 141 -2.28 18.55 26.82
C TRP A 141 -2.29 17.11 27.35
N HIS A 142 -2.86 16.89 28.54
CA HIS A 142 -3.01 15.56 29.14
C HIS A 142 -3.70 14.58 28.18
N ARG A 143 -4.80 15.00 27.53
CA ARG A 143 -5.57 14.16 26.61
C ARG A 143 -4.77 13.88 25.34
N ILE A 144 -4.25 14.94 24.71
CA ILE A 144 -3.51 14.87 23.44
C ILE A 144 -2.26 13.98 23.55
N LEU A 145 -1.60 13.98 24.72
CA LEU A 145 -0.41 13.16 24.96
C LEU A 145 -0.76 11.73 25.42
N LEU A 146 -1.65 11.57 26.41
CA LEU A 146 -1.87 10.26 27.05
C LEU A 146 -2.72 9.31 26.19
N ILE A 147 -3.69 9.82 25.41
CA ILE A 147 -4.58 8.94 24.63
C ILE A 147 -3.77 8.12 23.59
N PRO A 148 -2.92 8.71 22.72
CA PRO A 148 -2.05 7.96 21.81
C PRO A 148 -1.07 7.00 22.53
N VAL A 149 -0.56 7.38 23.71
CA VAL A 149 0.30 6.52 24.53
C VAL A 149 -0.44 5.28 25.00
N THR A 150 -1.65 5.43 25.56
CA THR A 150 -2.45 4.27 26.02
C THR A 150 -2.80 3.33 24.89
N GLY A 151 -3.13 3.85 23.70
CA GLY A 151 -3.32 3.03 22.49
C GLY A 151 -2.07 2.25 22.11
N GLY A 152 -0.91 2.91 22.11
CA GLY A 152 0.38 2.25 21.86
C GLY A 152 0.73 1.16 22.89
N VAL A 153 0.44 1.37 24.18
CA VAL A 153 0.63 0.35 25.22
C VAL A 153 -0.28 -0.88 24.98
N ILE A 154 -1.56 -0.66 24.67
CA ILE A 154 -2.51 -1.75 24.39
C ILE A 154 -2.09 -2.53 23.14
N VAL A 155 -1.77 -1.82 22.04
CA VAL A 155 -1.34 -2.43 20.77
C VAL A 155 -0.03 -3.22 20.94
N GLY A 156 0.91 -2.69 21.71
CA GLY A 156 2.16 -3.36 22.07
C GLY A 156 1.94 -4.61 22.92
N MET A 157 1.05 -4.55 23.92
CA MET A 157 0.70 -5.73 24.73
C MET A 157 0.06 -6.84 23.88
N MET A 158 -0.83 -6.47 22.95
CA MET A 158 -1.38 -7.39 21.96
C MET A 158 -0.32 -7.93 21.00
N HIS A 159 0.71 -7.15 20.67
CA HIS A 159 1.81 -7.59 19.80
C HIS A 159 2.67 -8.65 20.49
N GLY A 160 3.03 -8.45 21.76
CA GLY A 160 3.73 -9.46 22.57
C GLY A 160 2.92 -10.75 22.73
N LEU A 161 1.59 -10.66 22.86
CA LEU A 161 0.72 -11.84 22.88
C LEU A 161 0.76 -12.61 21.54
N LEU A 162 0.77 -11.92 20.40
CA LEU A 162 0.93 -12.55 19.09
C LEU A 162 2.30 -13.21 18.91
N GLU A 163 3.37 -12.56 19.39
CA GLU A 163 4.75 -13.09 19.34
C GLU A 163 4.88 -14.39 20.16
N ILE A 164 4.26 -14.45 21.35
CA ILE A 164 4.17 -15.67 22.17
C ILE A 164 3.34 -16.76 21.47
N LEU A 165 2.19 -16.41 20.89
CA LEU A 165 1.32 -17.38 20.18
C LEU A 165 2.01 -17.99 18.97
N ASP A 166 2.82 -17.23 18.22
CA ASP A 166 3.56 -17.76 17.08
C ASP A 166 4.75 -18.63 17.52
N GLN A 167 5.48 -18.26 18.58
CA GLN A 167 6.50 -19.13 19.19
C GLN A 167 5.91 -20.49 19.65
N ILE A 168 4.70 -20.48 20.22
CA ILE A 168 3.97 -21.70 20.56
C ILE A 168 3.59 -22.50 19.30
N LYS A 169 3.08 -21.84 18.23
CA LYS A 169 2.74 -22.51 16.96
C LYS A 169 3.97 -23.17 16.32
N GLN A 170 5.11 -22.48 16.28
CA GLN A 170 6.37 -23.03 15.75
C GLN A 170 6.88 -24.22 16.59
N SER A 171 6.80 -24.12 17.93
CA SER A 171 7.25 -25.17 18.86
C SER A 171 6.34 -26.40 18.86
N SER A 172 5.05 -26.25 18.52
CA SER A 172 4.03 -27.32 18.58
C SER A 172 3.89 -28.12 17.27
N SER A 173 4.89 -28.06 16.38
CA SER A 173 4.81 -28.47 14.97
C SER A 173 4.91 -29.99 14.73
N SER A 174 4.04 -30.77 15.38
CA SER A 174 3.69 -32.12 14.90
C SER A 174 2.69 -32.01 13.75
N PRO A 175 2.92 -32.64 12.57
CA PRO A 175 2.12 -32.44 11.37
C PRO A 175 0.79 -33.24 11.41
N GLY A 176 -0.18 -32.79 12.20
CA GLY A 176 -1.44 -33.51 12.42
C GLY A 176 -2.70 -32.65 12.41
N GLN A 177 -3.33 -32.53 11.22
CA GLN A 177 -4.78 -32.40 10.93
C GLN A 177 -5.75 -31.54 11.81
N GLY A 178 -5.27 -30.71 12.72
CA GLY A 178 -6.10 -29.71 13.39
C GLY A 178 -6.56 -28.60 12.42
N PHE A 179 -7.81 -28.16 12.53
CA PHE A 179 -8.27 -26.93 11.86
C PHE A 179 -7.36 -25.76 12.23
N ASP A 180 -6.91 -24.96 11.26
CA ASP A 180 -6.02 -23.80 11.49
C ASP A 180 -6.81 -22.60 12.04
N LEU A 181 -7.45 -22.80 13.21
CA LEU A 181 -8.21 -21.80 13.96
C LEU A 181 -7.34 -20.58 14.29
N LEU A 182 -6.03 -20.79 14.46
CA LEU A 182 -5.02 -19.74 14.58
C LEU A 182 -4.99 -18.83 13.36
N ALA A 183 -5.10 -19.34 12.12
CA ALA A 183 -5.15 -18.51 10.92
C ALA A 183 -6.38 -17.58 10.83
N GLY A 184 -7.46 -17.85 11.57
CA GLY A 184 -8.57 -16.91 11.76
C GLY A 184 -8.36 -15.90 12.91
N VAL A 185 -7.55 -16.27 13.90
CA VAL A 185 -7.23 -15.44 15.08
C VAL A 185 -6.19 -14.36 14.78
N PHE A 186 -5.14 -14.66 14.01
CA PHE A 186 -4.11 -13.65 13.68
C PHE A 186 -4.66 -12.40 12.94
N PRO A 187 -5.54 -12.52 11.91
CA PRO A 187 -6.11 -11.35 11.24
C PRO A 187 -7.10 -10.57 12.09
N THR A 188 -7.90 -11.24 12.93
CA THR A 188 -8.87 -10.58 13.82
C THR A 188 -8.17 -9.79 14.93
N ILE A 189 -7.09 -10.33 15.52
CA ILE A 189 -6.26 -9.57 16.48
C ILE A 189 -5.61 -8.36 15.80
N LYS A 190 -5.11 -8.48 14.57
CA LYS A 190 -4.57 -7.33 13.81
C LYS A 190 -5.63 -6.25 13.51
N ALA A 191 -6.87 -6.65 13.19
CA ALA A 191 -7.98 -5.72 13.04
C ALA A 191 -8.29 -4.97 14.35
N ILE A 192 -8.26 -5.65 15.50
CA ILE A 192 -8.45 -5.02 16.81
C ILE A 192 -7.27 -4.10 17.17
N GLN A 193 -6.01 -4.49 16.89
CA GLN A 193 -4.85 -3.60 17.05
C GLN A 193 -4.98 -2.32 16.21
N ALA A 194 -5.46 -2.43 14.98
CA ALA A 194 -5.76 -1.27 14.14
C ALA A 194 -6.90 -0.43 14.70
N ALA A 195 -7.97 -1.06 15.20
CA ALA A 195 -9.12 -0.36 15.77
C ALA A 195 -8.72 0.47 17.00
N VAL A 196 -7.88 -0.09 17.88
CA VAL A 196 -7.28 0.63 19.01
C VAL A 196 -6.39 1.78 18.51
N THR A 197 -5.44 1.49 17.60
CA THR A 197 -4.50 2.48 17.05
C THR A 197 -5.21 3.72 16.48
N LEU A 198 -6.26 3.50 15.69
CA LEU A 198 -7.03 4.56 15.04
C LEU A 198 -7.98 5.25 16.00
N GLY A 199 -8.65 4.49 16.89
CA GLY A 199 -9.54 5.05 17.91
C GLY A 199 -8.80 6.00 18.86
N THR A 200 -7.59 5.66 19.30
CA THR A 200 -6.73 6.56 20.09
C THR A 200 -6.09 7.69 19.28
N GLY A 201 -6.43 7.84 18.00
CA GLY A 201 -6.04 8.97 17.16
C GLY A 201 -4.60 8.93 16.65
N CYS A 202 -3.89 7.80 16.68
CA CYS A 202 -2.54 7.72 16.11
C CYS A 202 -2.57 7.97 14.58
N SER A 203 -1.53 8.60 14.03
CA SER A 203 -1.51 9.09 12.64
C SER A 203 -1.35 7.96 11.60
N LEU A 204 -2.38 7.15 11.42
CA LEU A 204 -2.49 6.05 10.46
C LEU A 204 -3.91 6.06 9.82
N GLY A 205 -4.25 5.10 8.96
CA GLY A 205 -5.60 4.98 8.36
C GLY A 205 -6.17 3.54 8.35
N PRO A 206 -7.51 3.40 8.20
CA PRO A 206 -8.22 2.11 8.25
C PRO A 206 -7.99 1.22 7.02
N GLU A 207 -7.69 1.79 5.85
CA GLU A 207 -7.70 1.10 4.55
C GLU A 207 -6.79 -0.13 4.45
N GLY A 208 -5.61 -0.08 5.08
CA GLY A 208 -4.69 -1.22 5.13
C GLY A 208 -5.31 -2.41 5.87
N PRO A 209 -5.72 -2.23 7.14
CA PRO A 209 -6.57 -3.17 7.86
C PRO A 209 -7.80 -3.63 7.07
N SER A 210 -8.55 -2.75 6.39
CA SER A 210 -9.72 -3.14 5.57
C SER A 210 -9.37 -4.12 4.45
N VAL A 211 -8.23 -3.90 3.77
CA VAL A 211 -7.69 -4.81 2.76
C VAL A 211 -7.24 -6.14 3.35
N ASP A 212 -6.59 -6.13 4.52
CA ASP A 212 -6.13 -7.36 5.17
C ASP A 212 -7.30 -8.17 5.76
N ILE A 213 -8.38 -7.52 6.20
CA ILE A 213 -9.67 -8.16 6.54
C ILE A 213 -10.24 -8.86 5.30
N GLY A 214 -10.37 -8.15 4.17
CA GLY A 214 -10.89 -8.74 2.93
C GLY A 214 -10.06 -9.91 2.39
N LYS A 215 -8.72 -9.80 2.46
CA LYS A 215 -7.80 -10.92 2.15
C LYS A 215 -7.95 -12.08 3.14
N SER A 216 -8.24 -11.81 4.42
CA SER A 216 -8.50 -12.84 5.42
C SER A 216 -9.80 -13.60 5.13
N CYS A 217 -10.88 -12.88 4.81
CA CYS A 217 -12.15 -13.49 4.36
C CYS A 217 -11.92 -14.37 3.12
N ALA A 218 -11.16 -13.86 2.14
CA ALA A 218 -10.78 -14.61 0.95
C ALA A 218 -9.95 -15.86 1.27
N ASN A 219 -8.98 -15.79 2.18
CA ASN A 219 -8.17 -16.96 2.54
C ASN A 219 -8.99 -18.01 3.30
N GLY A 220 -9.97 -17.61 4.13
CA GLY A 220 -10.94 -18.52 4.74
C GLY A 220 -11.78 -19.26 3.69
N CYS A 221 -12.35 -18.53 2.73
CA CYS A 221 -13.07 -19.12 1.60
C CYS A 221 -12.16 -19.93 0.65
N SER A 222 -10.83 -19.73 0.67
CA SER A 222 -9.91 -20.42 -0.25
C SER A 222 -9.78 -21.93 -0.01
N VAL A 223 -10.29 -22.45 1.11
CA VAL A 223 -10.42 -23.90 1.35
C VAL A 223 -11.47 -24.53 0.42
N MET A 224 -12.46 -23.75 -0.03
CA MET A 224 -13.47 -24.16 -1.02
C MET A 224 -12.92 -24.12 -2.46
N MET A 225 -11.71 -23.60 -2.67
CA MET A 225 -10.99 -23.68 -3.92
C MET A 225 -10.01 -24.84 -3.85
N GLU A 226 -10.34 -25.90 -4.58
CA GLU A 226 -9.39 -26.93 -4.97
C GLU A 226 -8.10 -26.29 -5.54
N ASN A 227 -6.99 -27.03 -5.49
CA ASN A 227 -5.60 -26.52 -5.48
C ASN A 227 -5.12 -25.73 -6.72
N ASN A 228 -6.03 -25.32 -7.61
CA ASN A 228 -5.85 -24.36 -8.67
C ASN A 228 -5.42 -22.98 -8.11
N ARG A 229 -4.16 -22.62 -8.39
CA ARG A 229 -3.52 -21.37 -7.98
C ARG A 229 -4.21 -20.12 -8.54
N GLU A 230 -4.70 -20.14 -9.77
CA GLU A 230 -5.31 -18.97 -10.42
C GLU A 230 -6.62 -18.59 -9.73
N ARG A 231 -7.46 -19.60 -9.44
CA ARG A 231 -8.70 -19.43 -8.67
C ARG A 231 -8.41 -18.81 -7.30
N LYS A 232 -7.41 -19.33 -6.57
CA LYS A 232 -7.01 -18.76 -5.26
C LYS A 232 -6.50 -17.32 -5.36
N ILE A 233 -5.79 -16.96 -6.44
CA ILE A 233 -5.37 -15.58 -6.70
C ILE A 233 -6.57 -14.67 -6.97
N ALA A 234 -7.53 -15.12 -7.81
CA ALA A 234 -8.76 -14.39 -8.10
C ALA A 234 -9.57 -14.08 -6.82
N LEU A 235 -9.68 -15.04 -5.90
CA LEU A 235 -10.38 -14.88 -4.63
C LEU A 235 -9.69 -13.85 -3.71
N VAL A 236 -8.36 -13.93 -3.59
CA VAL A 236 -7.58 -12.96 -2.79
C VAL A 236 -7.61 -11.56 -3.41
N ALA A 237 -7.65 -11.45 -4.73
CA ALA A 237 -7.85 -10.20 -5.44
C ALA A 237 -9.27 -9.62 -5.18
N ALA A 238 -10.31 -10.45 -5.27
CA ALA A 238 -11.68 -10.05 -4.98
C ALA A 238 -11.88 -9.59 -3.52
N GLY A 239 -11.25 -10.28 -2.55
CA GLY A 239 -11.22 -9.86 -1.15
C GLY A 239 -10.48 -8.53 -0.94
N ALA A 240 -9.35 -8.33 -1.62
CA ALA A 240 -8.61 -7.06 -1.56
C ALA A 240 -9.41 -5.88 -2.17
N ALA A 241 -10.12 -6.12 -3.28
CA ALA A 241 -11.03 -5.13 -3.88
C ALA A 241 -12.18 -4.78 -2.93
N ALA A 242 -12.85 -5.81 -2.38
CA ALA A 242 -13.93 -5.66 -1.41
C ALA A 242 -13.48 -4.86 -0.16
N GLY A 243 -12.24 -5.03 0.30
CA GLY A 243 -11.66 -4.28 1.41
C GLY A 243 -11.55 -2.77 1.15
N ILE A 244 -10.94 -2.37 0.02
CA ILE A 244 -10.89 -0.95 -0.40
C ILE A 244 -12.29 -0.39 -0.65
N ALA A 245 -13.15 -1.15 -1.32
CA ALA A 245 -14.48 -0.69 -1.72
C ALA A 245 -15.40 -0.39 -0.52
N SER A 246 -15.28 -1.17 0.57
CA SER A 246 -16.00 -0.91 1.82
C SER A 246 -15.34 0.17 2.68
N GLY A 247 -14.00 0.27 2.69
CA GLY A 247 -13.26 1.28 3.46
C GLY A 247 -13.47 2.70 2.94
N PHE A 248 -13.34 2.90 1.62
CA PHE A 248 -13.47 4.21 0.97
C PHE A 248 -14.86 4.53 0.41
N ASN A 249 -15.79 3.56 0.38
CA ASN A 249 -17.02 3.65 -0.43
C ASN A 249 -16.72 3.93 -1.92
N ALA A 250 -15.78 3.17 -2.50
CA ALA A 250 -15.24 3.38 -3.83
C ALA A 250 -15.05 2.03 -4.57
N ALA A 251 -16.09 1.60 -5.29
CA ALA A 251 -16.17 0.26 -5.85
C ALA A 251 -15.32 0.09 -7.13
N VAL A 252 -15.23 1.13 -7.98
CA VAL A 252 -14.34 1.13 -9.15
C VAL A 252 -12.89 1.18 -8.70
N ALA A 253 -12.55 2.01 -7.72
CA ALA A 253 -11.22 2.08 -7.13
C ALA A 253 -10.79 0.72 -6.54
N GLY A 254 -11.69 0.03 -5.81
CA GLY A 254 -11.43 -1.31 -5.30
C GLY A 254 -11.08 -2.33 -6.39
N CYS A 255 -11.75 -2.28 -7.54
CA CYS A 255 -11.45 -3.17 -8.67
C CYS A 255 -10.04 -2.92 -9.24
N PHE A 256 -9.69 -1.66 -9.49
CA PHE A 256 -8.36 -1.31 -10.02
C PHE A 256 -7.25 -1.54 -8.99
N PHE A 257 -7.53 -1.37 -7.69
CA PHE A 257 -6.59 -1.71 -6.62
C PHE A 257 -6.18 -3.18 -6.63
N ALA A 258 -7.13 -4.10 -6.82
CA ALA A 258 -6.83 -5.53 -6.92
C ALA A 258 -6.03 -5.88 -8.19
N ILE A 259 -6.28 -5.19 -9.30
CA ILE A 259 -5.48 -5.33 -10.53
C ILE A 259 -4.03 -4.84 -10.27
N GLU A 260 -3.85 -3.63 -9.76
CA GLU A 260 -2.54 -3.00 -9.56
C GLU A 260 -1.70 -3.68 -8.48
N THR A 261 -2.31 -4.16 -7.38
CA THR A 261 -1.58 -4.65 -6.20
C THR A 261 -1.64 -6.15 -5.93
N VAL A 262 -2.57 -6.88 -6.55
CA VAL A 262 -2.68 -8.35 -6.37
C VAL A 262 -2.40 -9.08 -7.67
N LEU A 263 -3.12 -8.78 -8.76
CA LEU A 263 -2.94 -9.50 -10.03
C LEU A 263 -1.59 -9.18 -10.69
N ARG A 264 -1.24 -7.89 -10.81
CA ARG A 264 -0.03 -7.46 -11.53
C ARG A 264 1.28 -7.97 -10.89
N PRO A 265 1.51 -7.89 -9.56
CA PRO A 265 2.73 -8.43 -8.95
C PRO A 265 2.84 -9.96 -9.06
N LEU A 266 1.70 -10.66 -9.14
CA LEU A 266 1.63 -12.11 -9.30
C LEU A 266 1.66 -12.57 -10.77
N ARG A 267 1.71 -11.63 -11.73
CA ARG A 267 1.62 -11.86 -13.20
C ARG A 267 0.33 -12.56 -13.63
N ALA A 268 -0.75 -12.36 -12.88
CA ALA A 268 -2.09 -12.89 -13.12
C ALA A 268 -2.96 -11.89 -13.91
N GLU A 269 -2.35 -11.08 -14.78
CA GLU A 269 -3.06 -10.07 -15.59
C GLU A 269 -3.85 -10.70 -16.76
N ASN A 270 -3.40 -11.85 -17.25
CA ASN A 270 -4.10 -12.67 -18.26
C ASN A 270 -5.02 -13.74 -17.63
N SER A 271 -5.49 -13.53 -16.39
CA SER A 271 -6.38 -14.49 -15.74
C SER A 271 -7.74 -14.63 -16.45
N PRO A 272 -8.42 -15.79 -16.34
CA PRO A 272 -9.70 -16.02 -17.03
C PRO A 272 -10.79 -15.00 -16.66
N PRO A 273 -11.76 -14.71 -17.55
CA PRO A 273 -12.70 -13.59 -17.40
C PRO A 273 -13.57 -13.65 -16.14
N PHE A 274 -13.81 -14.83 -15.56
CA PHE A 274 -14.50 -14.97 -14.27
C PHE A 274 -13.77 -14.22 -13.14
N THR A 275 -12.45 -14.01 -13.24
CA THR A 275 -11.62 -13.31 -12.23
C THR A 275 -12.05 -11.85 -12.12
N THR A 276 -12.14 -11.15 -13.25
CA THR A 276 -12.57 -9.75 -13.32
C THR A 276 -14.02 -9.60 -12.86
N ALA A 277 -14.90 -10.53 -13.28
CA ALA A 277 -16.30 -10.56 -12.82
C ALA A 277 -16.42 -10.79 -11.30
N MET A 278 -15.66 -11.72 -10.73
CA MET A 278 -15.60 -11.96 -9.28
C MET A 278 -15.13 -10.72 -8.51
N ILE A 279 -14.08 -10.05 -8.98
CA ILE A 279 -13.55 -8.81 -8.40
C ILE A 279 -14.61 -7.70 -8.40
N ILE A 280 -15.29 -7.49 -9.53
CA ILE A 280 -16.34 -6.46 -9.66
C ILE A 280 -17.52 -6.76 -8.72
N LEU A 281 -18.04 -7.99 -8.73
CA LEU A 281 -19.16 -8.38 -7.87
C LEU A 281 -18.83 -8.24 -6.37
N ALA A 282 -17.66 -8.73 -5.94
CA ALA A 282 -17.22 -8.62 -4.56
C ALA A 282 -17.04 -7.14 -4.14
N SER A 283 -16.47 -6.31 -5.02
CA SER A 283 -16.26 -4.89 -4.77
C SER A 283 -17.59 -4.13 -4.59
N VAL A 284 -18.52 -4.28 -5.54
CA VAL A 284 -19.83 -3.60 -5.52
C VAL A 284 -20.68 -4.05 -4.33
N ILE A 285 -20.71 -5.35 -4.02
CA ILE A 285 -21.47 -5.87 -2.87
C ILE A 285 -20.85 -5.39 -1.56
N SER A 286 -19.51 -5.37 -1.43
CA SER A 286 -18.84 -4.88 -0.22
C SER A 286 -19.10 -3.39 0.03
N SER A 287 -19.00 -2.54 -0.99
CA SER A 287 -19.34 -1.10 -0.91
C SER A 287 -20.80 -0.88 -0.52
N THR A 288 -21.75 -1.54 -1.21
CA THR A 288 -23.18 -1.36 -0.95
C THR A 288 -23.61 -1.87 0.44
N VAL A 289 -23.06 -2.99 0.90
CA VAL A 289 -23.28 -3.49 2.27
C VAL A 289 -22.68 -2.55 3.32
N SER A 290 -21.46 -2.03 3.10
CA SER A 290 -20.82 -1.06 4.00
C SER A 290 -21.70 0.19 4.21
N ASN A 291 -22.17 0.78 3.11
CA ASN A 291 -23.04 1.95 3.12
C ASN A 291 -24.35 1.71 3.89
N ALA A 292 -24.99 0.57 3.66
CA ALA A 292 -26.26 0.23 4.30
C ALA A 292 -26.13 0.03 5.82
N VAL A 293 -24.94 -0.35 6.32
CA VAL A 293 -24.67 -0.59 7.74
C VAL A 293 -24.13 0.64 8.47
N LEU A 294 -23.32 1.47 7.81
CA LEU A 294 -22.75 2.69 8.40
C LEU A 294 -23.73 3.87 8.39
N VAL A 295 -24.56 4.00 7.34
CA VAL A 295 -25.49 5.14 7.16
C VAL A 295 -24.75 6.51 7.14
N GLU A 296 -23.48 6.50 6.75
CA GLU A 296 -22.64 7.70 6.69
C GLU A 296 -22.74 8.44 5.35
N LYS A 297 -22.31 9.70 5.37
CA LYS A 297 -22.17 10.54 4.18
C LYS A 297 -20.89 10.17 3.41
N GLN A 298 -20.72 10.75 2.22
CA GLN A 298 -19.46 10.67 1.47
C GLN A 298 -18.30 11.17 2.33
N ALA A 299 -17.13 10.53 2.24
CA ALA A 299 -16.02 10.67 3.19
C ALA A 299 -15.55 12.12 3.44
N PHE A 300 -15.69 12.98 2.44
CA PHE A 300 -15.56 14.43 2.52
C PHE A 300 -16.46 15.06 1.44
N THR A 301 -16.89 16.30 1.64
CA THR A 301 -17.71 17.02 0.64
C THR A 301 -16.80 17.80 -0.29
N VAL A 302 -16.82 17.49 -1.58
CA VAL A 302 -15.95 18.15 -2.55
C VAL A 302 -16.59 19.46 -3.05
N PRO A 303 -15.88 20.60 -2.99
CA PRO A 303 -16.35 21.84 -3.59
C PRO A 303 -16.34 21.74 -5.12
N THR A 304 -17.35 22.33 -5.77
CA THR A 304 -17.50 22.35 -7.24
C THR A 304 -16.22 22.79 -7.94
N TYR A 305 -15.66 21.91 -8.76
CA TYR A 305 -14.42 22.18 -9.49
C TYR A 305 -14.73 22.91 -10.80
N ASP A 306 -13.92 23.92 -11.14
CA ASP A 306 -14.01 24.56 -12.44
C ASP A 306 -12.61 24.85 -13.01
N LEU A 307 -12.41 24.39 -14.25
CA LEU A 307 -11.12 24.43 -14.94
C LEU A 307 -11.07 25.72 -15.76
N LYS A 308 -10.63 26.82 -15.14
CA LYS A 308 -10.71 28.16 -15.74
C LYS A 308 -9.89 28.30 -17.02
N SER A 309 -8.76 27.59 -17.11
CA SER A 309 -7.90 27.63 -18.29
C SER A 309 -7.04 26.37 -18.41
N ALA A 310 -6.84 25.91 -19.65
CA ALA A 310 -5.84 24.89 -19.97
C ALA A 310 -4.39 25.33 -19.63
N ALA A 311 -4.16 26.64 -19.46
CA ALA A 311 -2.89 27.19 -19.00
C ALA A 311 -2.53 26.79 -17.54
N GLU A 312 -3.48 26.23 -16.77
CA GLU A 312 -3.20 25.66 -15.45
C GLU A 312 -2.47 24.30 -15.52
N LEU A 313 -2.51 23.58 -16.65
CA LEU A 313 -1.97 22.22 -16.75
C LEU A 313 -0.50 22.10 -16.27
N PRO A 314 0.43 23.00 -16.65
CA PRO A 314 1.81 22.98 -16.16
C PRO A 314 1.92 23.12 -14.63
N LEU A 315 1.02 23.86 -13.98
CA LEU A 315 1.00 23.98 -12.51
C LEU A 315 0.62 22.65 -11.85
N TYR A 316 -0.37 21.92 -12.39
CA TYR A 316 -0.71 20.58 -11.92
C TYR A 316 0.41 19.56 -12.18
N LEU A 317 1.16 19.69 -13.28
CA LEU A 317 2.33 18.86 -13.57
C LEU A 317 3.49 19.11 -12.58
N ILE A 318 3.77 20.38 -12.25
CA ILE A 318 4.76 20.75 -11.21
C ILE A 318 4.33 20.24 -9.84
N LEU A 319 3.05 20.37 -9.48
CA LEU A 319 2.48 19.79 -8.26
C LEU A 319 2.63 18.26 -8.24
N GLY A 320 2.43 17.58 -9.38
CA GLY A 320 2.70 16.15 -9.52
C GLY A 320 4.13 15.78 -9.13
N MET A 321 5.14 16.46 -9.68
CA MET A 321 6.53 16.23 -9.29
C MET A 321 6.81 16.54 -7.82
N LEU A 322 6.22 17.62 -7.27
CA LEU A 322 6.36 17.97 -5.84
C LEU A 322 5.77 16.87 -4.93
N CYS A 323 4.58 16.36 -5.24
CA CYS A 323 3.98 15.22 -4.56
C CYS A 323 4.84 13.95 -4.67
N GLY A 324 5.46 13.73 -5.83
CA GLY A 324 6.45 12.68 -6.04
C GLY A 324 7.66 12.81 -5.11
N VAL A 325 8.27 13.99 -5.00
CA VAL A 325 9.39 14.26 -4.07
C VAL A 325 8.97 14.04 -2.61
N VAL A 326 7.80 14.55 -2.21
CA VAL A 326 7.25 14.35 -0.87
C VAL A 326 7.04 12.86 -0.58
N SER A 327 6.58 12.06 -1.55
CA SER A 327 6.41 10.62 -1.38
C SER A 327 7.73 9.87 -1.16
N VAL A 328 8.82 10.29 -1.82
CA VAL A 328 10.16 9.71 -1.62
C VAL A 328 10.67 10.03 -0.22
N ILE A 329 10.52 11.29 0.24
CA ILE A 329 10.89 11.71 1.60
C ILE A 329 10.10 10.92 2.64
N PHE A 330 8.77 10.84 2.50
CA PHE A 330 7.90 10.13 3.43
C PHE A 330 8.20 8.63 3.47
N THR A 331 8.39 7.97 2.33
CA THR A 331 8.74 6.53 2.27
C THR A 331 10.10 6.26 2.92
N ARG A 332 11.12 7.11 2.66
CA ARG A 332 12.44 7.01 3.30
C ARG A 332 12.39 7.24 4.81
N LEU A 333 11.52 8.13 5.29
CA LEU A 333 11.30 8.32 6.74
C LEU A 333 10.60 7.12 7.37
N VAL A 334 9.62 6.49 6.71
CA VAL A 334 8.97 5.26 7.19
C VAL A 334 9.98 4.13 7.36
N THR A 335 10.88 3.92 6.39
CA THR A 335 11.94 2.90 6.52
C THR A 335 12.96 3.26 7.59
N TRP A 336 13.41 4.52 7.64
CA TRP A 336 14.39 4.98 8.63
C TRP A 336 13.90 4.88 10.08
N PHE A 337 12.63 5.22 10.35
CA PHE A 337 12.06 5.02 11.68
C PHE A 337 11.93 3.53 12.04
N GLY A 338 11.60 2.65 11.09
CA GLY A 338 11.58 1.20 11.32
C GLY A 338 12.98 0.65 11.68
N GLU A 339 13.99 1.00 10.88
CA GLU A 339 15.39 0.66 11.13
C GLU A 339 15.87 1.20 12.50
N ALA A 340 15.47 2.42 12.87
CA ALA A 340 15.80 3.01 14.17
C ALA A 340 15.14 2.29 15.35
N PHE A 341 13.88 1.85 15.23
CA PHE A 341 13.21 1.10 16.30
C PHE A 341 13.76 -0.33 16.47
N GLU A 342 14.10 -1.03 15.39
CA GLU A 342 14.78 -2.33 15.49
C GLU A 342 16.20 -2.17 16.08
N PHE A 343 16.96 -1.15 15.69
CA PHE A 343 18.26 -0.84 16.32
C PHE A 343 18.13 -0.54 17.82
N ILE A 344 17.04 0.11 18.25
CA ILE A 344 16.75 0.33 19.68
C ILE A 344 16.43 -1.01 20.38
N LYS A 345 15.61 -1.87 19.76
CA LYS A 345 15.26 -3.21 20.25
C LYS A 345 16.50 -4.07 20.46
N GLU A 346 17.36 -4.17 19.44
CA GLU A 346 18.61 -4.94 19.49
C GLU A 346 19.62 -4.38 20.51
N LYS A 347 19.88 -3.07 20.48
CA LYS A 347 20.99 -2.48 21.25
C LYS A 347 20.67 -2.20 22.72
N PHE A 348 19.41 -1.92 23.05
CA PHE A 348 18.99 -1.61 24.41
C PHE A 348 18.15 -2.73 25.06
N GLY A 349 17.86 -3.83 24.33
CA GLY A 349 17.07 -4.95 24.83
C GLY A 349 15.61 -4.58 25.14
N VAL A 350 15.09 -3.54 24.49
CA VAL A 350 13.73 -3.03 24.73
C VAL A 350 12.70 -4.05 24.22
N PRO A 351 11.76 -4.53 25.04
CA PRO A 351 10.73 -5.48 24.60
C PRO A 351 9.89 -4.91 23.47
N ALA A 352 9.51 -5.75 22.49
CA ALA A 352 8.68 -5.35 21.34
C ALA A 352 7.35 -4.67 21.76
N VAL A 353 6.83 -5.05 22.93
CA VAL A 353 5.66 -4.46 23.62
C VAL A 353 5.79 -2.94 23.83
N VAL A 354 7.01 -2.41 23.99
CA VAL A 354 7.24 -0.99 24.34
C VAL A 354 7.36 -0.11 23.09
N CYS A 355 7.78 -0.64 21.95
CA CYS A 355 8.00 0.16 20.73
C CYS A 355 6.73 0.91 20.27
N PRO A 356 5.53 0.28 20.18
CA PRO A 356 4.32 1.00 19.78
C PRO A 356 3.88 2.08 20.78
N ALA A 357 4.20 1.91 22.07
CA ALA A 357 3.96 2.93 23.10
C ALA A 357 4.88 4.15 22.93
N LEU A 358 6.15 3.95 22.53
CA LEU A 358 7.07 5.03 22.18
C LEU A 358 6.64 5.76 20.90
N GLY A 359 6.10 5.04 19.92
CA GLY A 359 5.47 5.62 18.73
C GLY A 359 4.27 6.50 19.08
N GLY A 360 3.35 5.99 19.91
CA GLY A 360 2.23 6.74 20.46
C GLY A 360 2.67 7.99 21.23
N LEU A 361 3.71 7.88 22.06
CA LEU A 361 4.29 8.99 22.81
C LEU A 361 4.81 10.10 21.89
N GLY A 362 5.65 9.76 20.90
CA GLY A 362 6.20 10.76 19.98
C GLY A 362 5.13 11.36 19.07
N ALA A 363 4.11 10.59 18.67
CA ALA A 363 2.95 11.11 17.96
C ALA A 363 2.17 12.11 18.82
N GLY A 364 1.92 11.80 20.09
CA GLY A 364 1.31 12.70 21.07
C GLY A 364 2.12 13.98 21.29
N LEU A 365 3.45 13.87 21.41
CA LEU A 365 4.35 15.02 21.57
C LEU A 365 4.32 15.98 20.36
N ILE A 366 4.26 15.48 19.13
CA ILE A 366 4.08 16.32 17.93
C ILE A 366 2.65 16.90 17.92
N ALA A 367 1.64 16.13 18.35
CA ALA A 367 0.24 16.54 18.37
C ALA A 367 -0.05 17.67 19.39
N LEU A 368 0.73 17.79 20.47
CA LEU A 368 0.67 18.93 21.39
C LEU A 368 0.84 20.28 20.69
N LYS A 369 1.66 20.33 19.63
CA LYS A 369 1.83 21.54 18.81
C LYS A 369 0.94 21.54 17.56
N TYR A 370 0.61 20.37 17.03
CA TYR A 370 -0.10 20.18 15.76
C TYR A 370 -1.23 19.15 15.88
N PRO A 371 -2.37 19.47 16.53
CA PRO A 371 -3.44 18.49 16.76
C PRO A 371 -4.05 17.89 15.48
N GLY A 372 -3.95 18.59 14.34
CA GLY A 372 -4.34 18.05 13.01
C GLY A 372 -3.59 16.80 12.56
N ILE A 373 -2.48 16.42 13.22
CA ILE A 373 -1.81 15.15 12.90
C ILE A 373 -2.54 13.93 13.47
N LEU A 374 -3.44 14.09 14.44
CA LEU A 374 -4.24 12.97 14.96
C LEU A 374 -5.14 12.38 13.86
N TYR A 375 -5.49 11.11 13.98
CA TYR A 375 -6.57 10.51 13.20
C TYR A 375 -7.92 10.93 13.81
N TRP A 376 -8.80 11.42 12.95
CA TRP A 376 -10.13 11.95 13.29
C TRP A 376 -11.10 11.69 12.12
N GLY A 377 -10.93 10.53 11.47
CA GLY A 377 -11.48 10.27 10.14
C GLY A 377 -10.94 11.24 9.08
N PHE A 378 -11.75 11.50 8.06
CA PHE A 378 -11.44 12.42 6.96
C PHE A 378 -11.77 13.89 7.26
N THR A 379 -12.22 14.24 8.47
CA THR A 379 -12.54 15.64 8.87
C THR A 379 -11.36 16.60 8.66
N ASN A 380 -10.14 16.17 8.97
CA ASN A 380 -8.91 16.94 8.69
C ASN A 380 -8.70 17.23 7.19
N VAL A 381 -9.19 16.36 6.30
CA VAL A 381 -9.10 16.54 4.85
C VAL A 381 -10.21 17.47 4.38
N ASP A 382 -11.43 17.30 4.88
CA ASP A 382 -12.56 18.18 4.61
C ASP A 382 -12.29 19.63 5.06
N GLU A 383 -11.62 19.83 6.20
CA GLU A 383 -11.16 21.16 6.64
C GLU A 383 -10.17 21.79 5.64
N ILE A 384 -9.20 21.02 5.13
CA ILE A 384 -8.25 21.49 4.10
C ILE A 384 -9.00 21.84 2.80
N LEU A 385 -9.96 21.01 2.38
CA LEU A 385 -10.80 21.22 1.21
C LEU A 385 -11.81 22.38 1.37
N HIS A 386 -12.09 22.83 2.60
CA HIS A 386 -12.93 24.00 2.88
C HIS A 386 -12.16 25.23 3.37
N THR A 387 -10.83 25.23 3.23
CA THR A 387 -9.98 26.40 3.50
C THR A 387 -10.51 27.66 2.79
N GLY A 388 -10.53 28.79 3.49
CA GLY A 388 -11.07 30.06 2.99
C GLY A 388 -12.59 30.25 3.11
N LYS A 389 -13.37 29.23 3.51
CA LYS A 389 -14.81 29.40 3.86
C LYS A 389 -15.08 29.41 5.37
N SER A 390 -14.20 28.81 6.18
CA SER A 390 -14.28 28.80 7.64
C SER A 390 -13.24 29.74 8.26
N VAL A 391 -13.60 30.42 9.34
CA VAL A 391 -12.69 31.30 10.12
C VAL A 391 -11.57 30.48 10.79
N SER A 392 -11.81 29.19 11.05
CA SER A 392 -10.81 28.27 11.64
C SER A 392 -9.77 27.74 10.64
N ALA A 393 -9.92 28.05 9.34
CA ALA A 393 -9.11 27.47 8.27
C ALA A 393 -7.61 27.72 8.48
N PRO A 394 -6.76 26.67 8.48
CA PRO A 394 -5.33 26.83 8.67
C PRO A 394 -4.71 27.59 7.49
N GLY A 395 -4.01 28.69 7.79
CA GLY A 395 -3.27 29.47 6.77
C GLY A 395 -2.14 28.66 6.13
N ILE A 396 -1.68 29.11 4.95
CA ILE A 396 -0.69 28.41 4.09
C ILE A 396 0.56 27.96 4.87
N TRP A 397 1.11 28.82 5.74
CA TRP A 397 2.27 28.48 6.58
C TRP A 397 1.98 27.38 7.61
N LEU A 398 0.77 27.35 8.17
CA LEU A 398 0.33 26.30 9.10
C LEU A 398 0.03 24.98 8.35
N LEU A 399 -0.55 25.03 7.15
CA LEU A 399 -0.73 23.86 6.29
C LEU A 399 0.61 23.21 5.92
N ALA A 400 1.64 24.00 5.59
CA ALA A 400 2.98 23.49 5.31
C ALA A 400 3.60 22.79 6.55
N GLN A 401 3.44 23.38 7.74
CA GLN A 401 3.87 22.76 8.99
C GLN A 401 3.07 21.49 9.33
N LEU A 402 1.76 21.48 9.09
CA LEU A 402 0.90 20.32 9.29
C LEU A 402 1.27 19.18 8.34
N ALA A 403 1.59 19.46 7.07
CA ALA A 403 2.07 18.45 6.12
C ALA A 403 3.38 17.80 6.61
N ALA A 404 4.37 18.60 6.99
CA ALA A 404 5.64 18.10 7.52
C ALA A 404 5.46 17.31 8.84
N ALA A 405 4.63 17.81 9.75
CA ALA A 405 4.32 17.13 11.01
C ALA A 405 3.56 15.81 10.79
N LYS A 406 2.63 15.74 9.83
CA LYS A 406 1.89 14.52 9.46
C LYS A 406 2.81 13.48 8.83
N VAL A 407 3.75 13.89 7.97
CA VAL A 407 4.80 13.02 7.40
C VAL A 407 5.62 12.37 8.52
N VAL A 408 6.17 13.17 9.44
CA VAL A 408 7.02 12.67 10.53
C VAL A 408 6.22 11.81 11.51
N ALA A 409 5.04 12.26 11.95
CA ALA A 409 4.22 11.52 12.92
C ALA A 409 3.69 10.19 12.35
N THR A 410 3.30 10.15 11.07
CA THR A 410 2.89 8.90 10.41
C THR A 410 4.06 7.95 10.24
N ALA A 411 5.24 8.46 9.87
CA ALA A 411 6.45 7.64 9.71
C ALA A 411 6.91 7.05 11.05
N LEU A 412 6.89 7.84 12.13
CA LEU A 412 7.14 7.39 13.49
C LEU A 412 6.11 6.33 13.92
N CYS A 413 4.81 6.59 13.73
CA CYS A 413 3.76 5.61 14.06
C CYS A 413 4.02 4.29 13.33
N LYS A 414 4.26 4.33 12.02
CA LYS A 414 4.45 3.11 11.22
C LYS A 414 5.73 2.36 11.57
N GLY A 415 6.83 3.07 11.79
CA GLY A 415 8.12 2.48 12.21
C GLY A 415 8.08 1.87 13.60
N SER A 416 7.25 2.40 14.51
CA SER A 416 7.13 1.91 15.90
C SER A 416 6.40 0.57 16.06
N GLY A 417 5.81 0.03 14.99
CA GLY A 417 5.00 -1.20 15.04
C GLY A 417 3.49 -1.00 15.25
N LEU A 418 2.99 0.25 15.26
CA LEU A 418 1.54 0.51 15.29
C LEU A 418 0.86 0.01 14.00
N VAL A 419 -0.35 -0.54 14.14
CA VAL A 419 -1.06 -1.23 13.07
C VAL A 419 -2.01 -0.29 12.34
N GLY A 420 -1.82 -0.14 11.03
CA GLY A 420 -2.64 0.73 10.19
C GLY A 420 -2.04 0.94 8.79
N GLY A 421 -2.86 1.47 7.89
CA GLY A 421 -2.49 1.82 6.51
C GLY A 421 -1.94 3.23 6.36
N LEU A 422 -1.26 3.49 5.23
CA LEU A 422 -0.69 4.81 4.88
C LEU A 422 -1.60 5.64 3.95
N TYR A 423 -2.73 5.08 3.51
CA TYR A 423 -3.64 5.65 2.51
C TYR A 423 -4.22 7.00 2.96
N ALA A 424 -5.05 7.01 4.03
CA ALA A 424 -5.62 8.26 4.56
C ALA A 424 -4.57 9.31 4.99
N PRO A 425 -3.43 8.94 5.63
CA PRO A 425 -2.32 9.87 5.83
C PRO A 425 -1.76 10.47 4.54
N SER A 426 -1.52 9.66 3.49
CA SER A 426 -0.98 10.15 2.21
C SER A 426 -1.96 11.09 1.48
N LEU A 427 -3.27 10.81 1.55
CA LEU A 427 -4.31 11.72 1.08
C LEU A 427 -4.26 13.06 1.82
N MET A 428 -4.20 13.07 3.16
CA MET A 428 -4.10 14.31 3.93
C MET A 428 -2.82 15.10 3.63
N ILE A 429 -1.67 14.41 3.50
CA ILE A 429 -0.39 15.04 3.11
C ILE A 429 -0.51 15.67 1.73
N GLY A 430 -1.16 14.99 0.78
CA GLY A 430 -1.42 15.51 -0.58
C GLY A 430 -2.37 16.70 -0.59
N ALA A 431 -3.45 16.66 0.19
CA ALA A 431 -4.37 17.78 0.36
C ALA A 431 -3.62 19.03 0.87
N ALA A 432 -2.80 18.87 1.91
CA ALA A 432 -2.03 19.97 2.48
C ALA A 432 -0.96 20.51 1.51
N VAL A 433 -0.19 19.64 0.84
CA VAL A 433 0.82 20.05 -0.16
C VAL A 433 0.16 20.76 -1.36
N GLY A 434 -0.96 20.23 -1.85
CA GLY A 434 -1.73 20.84 -2.93
C GLY A 434 -2.35 22.19 -2.55
N ALA A 435 -2.93 22.30 -1.35
CA ALA A 435 -3.48 23.57 -0.85
C ALA A 435 -2.39 24.64 -0.67
N VAL A 436 -1.22 24.26 -0.14
CA VAL A 436 -0.05 25.15 -0.01
C VAL A 436 0.44 25.61 -1.38
N PHE A 437 0.62 24.68 -2.32
CA PHE A 437 1.07 25.00 -3.67
C PHE A 437 0.08 25.93 -4.38
N GLY A 438 -1.21 25.58 -4.41
CA GLY A 438 -2.27 26.39 -5.04
C GLY A 438 -2.40 27.78 -4.42
N GLY A 439 -2.30 27.89 -3.08
CA GLY A 439 -2.26 29.16 -2.37
C GLY A 439 -1.06 30.02 -2.77
N SER A 440 0.15 29.46 -2.74
CA SER A 440 1.38 30.18 -3.11
C SER A 440 1.43 30.57 -4.60
N ALA A 441 0.90 29.74 -5.49
CA ALA A 441 0.82 30.04 -6.93
C ALA A 441 -0.17 31.18 -7.19
N ALA A 442 -1.31 31.19 -6.49
CA ALA A 442 -2.28 32.29 -6.56
C ALA A 442 -1.69 33.60 -6.01
N GLU A 443 -0.99 33.58 -4.87
CA GLU A 443 -0.35 34.76 -4.30
C GLU A 443 0.74 35.32 -5.23
N LEU A 444 1.63 34.46 -5.73
CA LEU A 444 2.70 34.83 -6.66
C LEU A 444 2.15 35.45 -7.95
N ILE A 445 1.16 34.83 -8.60
CA ILE A 445 0.64 35.31 -9.87
C ILE A 445 -0.22 36.58 -9.69
N ASN A 446 -0.97 36.71 -8.59
CA ASN A 446 -1.67 37.97 -8.27
C ASN A 446 -0.68 39.14 -8.02
N SER A 447 0.49 38.86 -7.44
CA SER A 447 1.55 39.87 -7.28
C SER A 447 2.21 40.28 -8.60
N ALA A 448 2.31 39.36 -9.57
CA ALA A 448 2.93 39.60 -10.86
C ALA A 448 1.98 40.24 -11.90
N ILE A 449 0.69 39.87 -11.87
CA ILE A 449 -0.34 40.39 -12.78
C ILE A 449 -1.63 40.71 -11.99
N PRO A 450 -1.74 41.92 -11.41
CA PRO A 450 -2.91 42.33 -10.65
C PRO A 450 -4.21 42.22 -11.47
N GLY A 451 -5.17 41.45 -10.96
CA GLY A 451 -6.50 41.29 -11.55
C GLY A 451 -6.71 40.08 -12.46
N ASN A 452 -5.66 39.31 -12.82
CA ASN A 452 -5.81 38.15 -13.69
C ASN A 452 -6.27 36.89 -12.93
N ALA A 453 -7.58 36.76 -12.68
CA ALA A 453 -8.20 35.69 -11.89
C ALA A 453 -8.22 34.29 -12.55
N ALA A 454 -7.27 34.00 -13.45
CA ALA A 454 -7.20 32.84 -14.35
C ALA A 454 -6.70 31.53 -13.72
N ILE A 455 -6.79 31.39 -12.39
CA ILE A 455 -6.34 30.22 -11.62
C ILE A 455 -7.51 29.65 -10.82
N ALA A 456 -7.68 28.32 -10.84
CA ALA A 456 -8.62 27.60 -9.99
C ALA A 456 -8.40 27.88 -8.49
N GLN A 457 -9.43 27.64 -7.68
CA GLN A 457 -9.37 27.86 -6.24
C GLN A 457 -8.39 26.85 -5.58
N PRO A 458 -7.67 27.15 -4.49
CA PRO A 458 -6.64 26.26 -3.91
C PRO A 458 -7.09 24.81 -3.61
N GLN A 459 -8.39 24.61 -3.41
CA GLN A 459 -9.07 23.33 -3.23
C GLN A 459 -8.88 22.40 -4.45
N ALA A 460 -8.83 22.95 -5.67
CA ALA A 460 -8.53 22.23 -6.90
C ALA A 460 -7.15 21.57 -6.86
N TYR A 461 -6.14 22.31 -6.39
CA TYR A 461 -4.78 21.82 -6.21
C TYR A 461 -4.69 20.84 -5.04
N ALA A 462 -5.42 21.07 -3.93
CA ALA A 462 -5.51 20.11 -2.83
C ALA A 462 -6.01 18.73 -3.31
N LEU A 463 -7.10 18.69 -4.07
CA LEU A 463 -7.66 17.47 -4.66
C LEU A 463 -6.66 16.74 -5.58
N VAL A 464 -6.04 17.45 -6.52
CA VAL A 464 -5.00 16.84 -7.39
C VAL A 464 -3.80 16.34 -6.57
N GLY A 465 -3.42 17.10 -5.53
CA GLY A 465 -2.37 16.72 -4.59
C GLY A 465 -2.66 15.41 -3.84
N MET A 466 -3.91 15.21 -3.37
CA MET A 466 -4.36 13.98 -2.69
C MET A 466 -4.11 12.73 -3.54
N ALA A 467 -4.54 12.74 -4.80
CA ALA A 467 -4.36 11.59 -5.69
C ALA A 467 -2.90 11.41 -6.10
N ALA A 468 -2.16 12.51 -6.34
CA ALA A 468 -0.75 12.47 -6.71
C ALA A 468 0.15 11.88 -5.60
N THR A 469 -0.04 12.26 -4.33
CA THR A 469 0.72 11.65 -3.22
C THR A 469 0.30 10.22 -2.98
N LEU A 470 -0.99 9.88 -3.01
CA LEU A 470 -1.45 8.51 -2.82
C LEU A 470 -0.86 7.58 -3.89
N ALA A 471 -0.90 7.98 -5.16
CA ALA A 471 -0.35 7.22 -6.28
C ALA A 471 1.15 6.97 -6.11
N ALA A 472 1.91 7.98 -5.70
CA ALA A 472 3.36 7.90 -5.57
C ALA A 472 3.81 7.13 -4.31
N VAL A 473 3.17 7.34 -3.16
CA VAL A 473 3.45 6.64 -1.89
C VAL A 473 3.07 5.17 -1.98
N CYS A 474 1.84 4.88 -2.42
CA CYS A 474 1.31 3.52 -2.43
C CYS A 474 1.57 2.76 -3.74
N SER A 475 2.13 3.43 -4.76
CA SER A 475 2.42 2.86 -6.10
C SER A 475 1.16 2.36 -6.86
N VAL A 476 0.03 3.06 -6.70
CA VAL A 476 -1.31 2.67 -7.22
C VAL A 476 -1.95 3.81 -8.04
N PRO A 477 -1.45 4.11 -9.25
CA PRO A 477 -1.85 5.30 -10.01
C PRO A 477 -3.31 5.26 -10.48
N LEU A 478 -3.78 4.16 -11.10
CA LEU A 478 -5.16 4.09 -11.60
C LEU A 478 -6.15 4.04 -10.44
N THR A 479 -5.82 3.32 -9.36
CA THR A 479 -6.59 3.32 -8.11
C THR A 479 -6.77 4.75 -7.58
N SER A 480 -5.70 5.54 -7.54
CA SER A 480 -5.74 6.90 -6.97
C SER A 480 -6.55 7.87 -7.82
N VAL A 481 -6.47 7.73 -9.15
CA VAL A 481 -7.29 8.49 -10.12
C VAL A 481 -8.78 8.18 -9.92
N LEU A 482 -9.13 6.89 -9.88
CA LEU A 482 -10.53 6.45 -9.83
C LEU A 482 -11.15 6.62 -8.44
N LEU A 483 -10.35 6.45 -7.37
CA LEU A 483 -10.75 6.74 -6.00
C LEU A 483 -11.16 8.20 -5.84
N LEU A 484 -10.32 9.14 -6.29
CA LEU A 484 -10.67 10.54 -6.17
C LEU A 484 -11.88 10.88 -7.06
N PHE A 485 -12.01 10.29 -8.25
CA PHE A 485 -13.18 10.47 -9.10
C PHE A 485 -14.48 9.94 -8.47
N GLU A 486 -14.48 8.78 -7.81
CA GLU A 486 -15.67 8.27 -7.10
C GLU A 486 -16.05 9.14 -5.88
N LEU A 487 -15.06 9.76 -5.23
CA LEU A 487 -15.25 10.66 -4.09
C LEU A 487 -15.64 12.10 -4.49
N THR A 488 -15.14 12.63 -5.61
CA THR A 488 -15.48 13.98 -6.13
C THR A 488 -16.73 14.00 -6.99
N LYS A 489 -16.94 12.93 -7.78
CA LYS A 489 -17.98 12.78 -8.81
C LYS A 489 -17.93 13.87 -9.90
N ASP A 490 -16.80 14.56 -10.01
CA ASP A 490 -16.54 15.56 -11.05
C ASP A 490 -15.55 15.00 -12.08
N TYR A 491 -15.96 14.99 -13.35
CA TYR A 491 -15.11 14.54 -14.46
C TYR A 491 -14.08 15.59 -14.89
N ARG A 492 -14.30 16.88 -14.60
CA ARG A 492 -13.44 18.00 -15.03
C ARG A 492 -12.03 17.89 -14.45
N ILE A 493 -11.91 17.43 -13.21
CA ILE A 493 -10.61 17.28 -12.52
C ILE A 493 -9.80 16.08 -13.04
N LEU A 494 -10.42 15.12 -13.74
CA LEU A 494 -9.77 13.87 -14.14
C LEU A 494 -8.52 14.10 -15.01
N LEU A 495 -8.59 15.04 -15.96
CA LEU A 495 -7.50 15.34 -16.90
C LEU A 495 -6.22 15.87 -16.20
N PRO A 496 -6.25 16.98 -15.43
CA PRO A 496 -5.06 17.45 -14.71
C PRO A 496 -4.59 16.46 -13.65
N LEU A 497 -5.51 15.71 -13.03
CA LEU A 497 -5.18 14.68 -12.05
C LEU A 497 -4.36 13.54 -12.68
N MET A 498 -4.77 13.00 -13.82
CA MET A 498 -4.00 11.96 -14.54
C MET A 498 -2.58 12.43 -14.89
N GLY A 499 -2.44 13.68 -15.36
CA GLY A 499 -1.12 14.28 -15.64
C GLY A 499 -0.24 14.40 -14.39
N ALA A 500 -0.79 14.91 -13.30
CA ALA A 500 -0.08 15.05 -12.02
C ALA A 500 0.32 13.69 -11.43
N VAL A 501 -0.58 12.70 -11.44
CA VAL A 501 -0.31 11.32 -10.99
C VAL A 501 0.80 10.67 -11.81
N GLY A 502 0.79 10.85 -13.14
CA GLY A 502 1.83 10.31 -14.03
C GLY A 502 3.24 10.80 -13.69
N LEU A 503 3.41 12.09 -13.38
CA LEU A 503 4.69 12.63 -12.93
C LEU A 503 5.01 12.27 -11.47
N ALA A 504 4.00 12.21 -10.60
CA ALA A 504 4.18 11.88 -9.19
C ALA A 504 4.74 10.47 -8.99
N ILE A 505 4.31 9.48 -9.78
CA ILE A 505 4.83 8.10 -9.71
C ILE A 505 6.18 7.92 -10.43
N TRP A 506 6.50 8.78 -11.41
CA TRP A 506 7.79 8.76 -12.10
C TRP A 506 8.96 9.19 -11.19
N VAL A 507 8.77 10.19 -10.33
CA VAL A 507 9.84 10.66 -9.42
C VAL A 507 10.38 9.53 -8.51
N PRO A 508 9.55 8.73 -7.80
CA PRO A 508 10.01 7.55 -7.07
C PRO A 508 10.74 6.51 -7.93
N SER A 509 10.33 6.26 -9.18
CA SER A 509 10.96 5.22 -10.00
C SER A 509 12.40 5.59 -10.40
N VAL A 510 12.66 6.85 -10.75
CA VAL A 510 14.01 7.36 -11.01
C VAL A 510 14.91 7.22 -9.77
N THR A 511 14.39 7.56 -8.57
CA THR A 511 15.18 7.45 -7.33
C THR A 511 15.46 6.01 -6.87
N LYS A 512 14.71 5.02 -7.39
CA LYS A 512 14.99 3.58 -7.18
C LYS A 512 16.06 3.09 -8.14
N GLN A 513 15.91 3.37 -9.44
CA GLN A 513 16.87 2.98 -10.48
C GLN A 513 18.29 3.47 -10.18
N CYS A 514 18.45 4.73 -9.78
CA CYS A 514 19.75 5.30 -9.43
C CYS A 514 20.46 4.52 -8.31
N LYS A 515 19.72 4.08 -7.28
CA LYS A 515 20.26 3.30 -6.16
C LYS A 515 20.61 1.85 -6.56
N GLU A 516 19.91 1.29 -7.55
CA GLU A 516 20.25 -0.01 -8.12
C GLU A 516 21.55 0.07 -8.95
N THR A 517 21.74 1.15 -9.73
CA THR A 517 22.98 1.41 -10.49
C THR A 517 24.19 1.57 -9.56
N GLU A 518 24.10 2.44 -8.54
CA GLU A 518 25.14 2.60 -7.51
C GLU A 518 25.53 1.26 -6.87
N ALA A 519 24.52 0.41 -6.58
CA ALA A 519 24.72 -0.90 -5.96
C ALA A 519 25.22 -2.00 -6.91
N SER A 520 25.24 -1.76 -8.23
CA SER A 520 25.97 -2.59 -9.21
C SER A 520 27.40 -2.12 -9.39
N GLU A 521 27.66 -0.82 -9.53
CA GLU A 521 29.02 -0.28 -9.68
C GLU A 521 29.90 -0.65 -8.47
N PHE A 522 29.35 -0.56 -7.25
CA PHE A 522 30.04 -0.98 -6.02
C PHE A 522 30.29 -2.50 -5.91
N LYS A 523 29.76 -3.32 -6.83
CA LYS A 523 30.02 -4.77 -6.94
C LYS A 523 30.90 -5.16 -8.12
N GLU A 524 31.23 -4.22 -9.00
CA GLU A 524 32.25 -4.41 -10.05
C GLU A 524 33.61 -3.85 -9.61
N LEU A 525 33.63 -3.05 -8.54
CA LEU A 525 34.83 -2.46 -7.93
C LEU A 525 35.43 -3.28 -6.74
N TYR A 526 34.82 -4.40 -6.35
CA TYR A 526 35.20 -5.25 -5.19
C TYR A 526 34.97 -6.75 -5.41
#